data_AF-A0A4R2PDM1-F1
#
_entry.id   AF-A0A4R2PDM1-F1
#
_cell.length_a   1.000
_cell.length_b   1.000
_cell.length_c   1.000
_cell.angle_alpha   90.00
_cell.angle_beta   90.00
_cell.angle_gamma   90.00
#
_symmetry.space_group_name_H-M   'P 1'
#
loop_
_entity.id
_entity.type
_entity.pdbx_description
1 polymer ?
#
loop_
_entity_poly.entity_id
_entity_poly.type
_entity_poly.pdbx_seq_one_letter_code
_entity_poly.pdbx_strand_id
1 'polypeptide(L)'
;MSILDQIMGVKEAGELWGLSPDRVKGLCQAGDIEAKKIGKTWIIFKDQPNPKRRNYVRHKETFAVVVKKEDWMDEVEYSDTVYDESEAMELAQKWAEEHKEMYVYIEYHRASDGQKGYLNPSGYDLSGEDWADKYK
;
A
#
# COMPACT_ATOMS: atom_id res chain seq x y z
N MET A 1 -29.41 17.47 -14.88
CA MET A 1 -29.20 16.57 -13.72
C MET A 1 -29.28 17.43 -12.47
N SER A 2 -30.05 17.02 -11.49
CA SER A 2 -30.16 17.73 -10.21
C SER A 2 -29.08 17.25 -9.24
N ILE A 3 -28.68 18.08 -8.28
CA ILE A 3 -27.79 17.69 -7.18
C ILE A 3 -28.36 16.49 -6.40
N LEU A 4 -29.70 16.36 -6.37
CA LEU A 4 -30.39 15.27 -5.69
C LEU A 4 -30.21 13.93 -6.39
N ASP A 5 -29.92 13.92 -7.70
CA ASP A 5 -29.69 12.69 -8.47
C ASP A 5 -28.28 12.12 -8.19
N GLN A 6 -27.37 12.94 -7.65
CA GLN A 6 -25.97 12.62 -7.40
C GLN A 6 -25.70 12.15 -5.96
N ILE A 7 -26.73 12.10 -5.11
CA ILE A 7 -26.62 11.65 -3.73
C ILE A 7 -27.50 10.43 -3.49
N MET A 8 -27.05 9.57 -2.59
CA MET A 8 -27.75 8.34 -2.22
C MET A 8 -27.73 8.12 -0.72
N GLY A 9 -28.66 7.30 -0.23
CA GLY A 9 -28.70 6.84 1.15
C GLY A 9 -27.92 5.56 1.38
N VAL A 10 -27.71 5.20 2.65
CA VAL A 10 -26.98 3.98 3.07
C VAL A 10 -27.54 2.71 2.43
N LYS A 11 -28.86 2.58 2.34
CA LYS A 11 -29.51 1.38 1.76
C LYS A 11 -29.24 1.26 0.26
N GLU A 12 -29.44 2.34 -0.48
CA GLU A 12 -29.18 2.40 -1.92
C GLU A 12 -27.69 2.16 -2.23
N ALA A 13 -26.79 2.74 -1.44
CA ALA A 13 -25.35 2.48 -1.54
C ALA A 13 -25.01 1.00 -1.28
N GLY A 14 -25.68 0.36 -0.31
CA GLY A 14 -25.53 -1.07 -0.04
C GLY A 14 -25.94 -1.94 -1.21
N GLU A 15 -27.06 -1.63 -1.85
CA GLU A 15 -27.55 -2.32 -3.06
C GLU A 15 -26.58 -2.09 -4.25
N LEU A 16 -26.14 -0.85 -4.47
CA LEU A 16 -25.22 -0.48 -5.55
C LEU A 16 -23.85 -1.15 -5.39
N TRP A 17 -23.32 -1.23 -4.18
CA TRP A 17 -21.99 -1.76 -3.91
C TRP A 17 -21.96 -3.23 -3.50
N GLY A 18 -23.13 -3.85 -3.31
CA GLY A 18 -23.26 -5.20 -2.79
C GLY A 18 -22.75 -5.33 -1.34
N LEU A 19 -23.00 -4.34 -0.50
CA LEU A 19 -22.58 -4.28 0.90
C LEU A 19 -23.80 -4.27 1.82
N SER A 20 -23.64 -4.77 3.05
CA SER A 20 -24.68 -4.59 4.06
C SER A 20 -24.79 -3.10 4.44
N PRO A 21 -25.99 -2.61 4.78
CA PRO A 21 -26.17 -1.22 5.23
C PRO A 21 -25.26 -0.85 6.41
N ASP A 22 -25.04 -1.77 7.35
CA ASP A 22 -24.14 -1.57 8.48
C ASP A 22 -22.68 -1.41 8.03
N ARG A 23 -22.23 -2.18 7.03
CA ARG A 23 -20.89 -2.02 6.47
C ARG A 23 -20.73 -0.66 5.80
N VAL A 24 -21.72 -0.22 5.03
CA VAL A 24 -21.72 1.13 4.42
C VAL A 24 -21.67 2.22 5.49
N LYS A 25 -22.46 2.08 6.56
CA LYS A 25 -22.44 3.02 7.69
C LYS A 25 -21.08 3.08 8.38
N GLY A 26 -20.42 1.92 8.55
CA GLY A 26 -19.05 1.85 9.06
C GLY A 26 -18.06 2.60 8.18
N LEU A 27 -18.15 2.46 6.86
CA LEU A 27 -17.31 3.21 5.91
C LEU A 27 -17.53 4.72 6.01
N CYS A 28 -18.79 5.18 6.12
CA CYS A 28 -19.09 6.59 6.36
C CYS A 28 -18.47 7.11 7.67
N GLN A 29 -18.50 6.31 8.74
CA GLN A 29 -17.94 6.67 10.05
C GLN A 29 -16.40 6.70 10.04
N ALA A 30 -15.77 5.79 9.28
CA ALA A 30 -14.32 5.71 9.13
C ALA A 30 -13.76 6.80 8.20
N GLY A 31 -14.60 7.42 7.36
CA GLY A 31 -14.16 8.38 6.35
C GLY A 31 -13.58 7.72 5.08
N ASP A 32 -13.86 6.42 4.88
CA ASP A 32 -13.37 5.65 3.73
C ASP A 32 -14.12 5.96 2.42
N ILE A 33 -15.24 6.70 2.51
CA ILE A 33 -16.10 7.10 1.39
C ILE A 33 -16.58 8.54 1.55
N GLU A 34 -16.85 9.21 0.43
CA GLU A 34 -17.39 10.56 0.38
C GLU A 34 -18.84 10.57 0.88
N ALA A 35 -19.01 10.92 2.17
CA ALA A 35 -20.29 10.97 2.82
C ALA A 35 -20.35 12.10 3.86
N LYS A 36 -21.57 12.61 4.11
CA LYS A 36 -21.84 13.59 5.15
C LYS A 36 -23.03 13.17 5.99
N LYS A 37 -22.91 13.34 7.31
CA LYS A 37 -24.02 13.11 8.23
C LYS A 37 -24.88 14.36 8.36
N ILE A 38 -26.17 14.23 8.09
CA ILE A 38 -27.18 15.28 8.29
C ILE A 38 -28.23 14.72 9.26
N GLY A 39 -28.25 15.25 10.48
CA GLY A 39 -29.07 14.70 11.57
C GLY A 39 -28.73 13.24 11.87
N LYS A 40 -29.68 12.34 11.63
CA LYS A 40 -29.52 10.89 11.84
C LYS A 40 -29.20 10.12 10.55
N THR A 41 -29.14 10.80 9.41
CA THR A 41 -29.01 10.17 8.09
C THR A 41 -27.64 10.45 7.50
N TRP A 42 -27.09 9.46 6.79
CA TRP A 42 -25.90 9.62 5.97
C TRP A 42 -26.30 9.91 4.53
N ILE A 43 -25.72 10.95 3.96
CA ILE A 43 -25.83 11.32 2.56
C ILE A 43 -24.50 10.97 1.90
N ILE A 44 -24.53 10.15 0.86
CA ILE A 44 -23.35 9.58 0.22
C ILE A 44 -23.32 10.08 -1.23
N PHE A 45 -22.15 10.52 -1.70
CA PHE A 45 -21.99 10.89 -3.11
C PHE A 45 -22.04 9.63 -4.00
N LYS A 46 -22.91 9.61 -5.01
CA LYS A 46 -23.23 8.40 -5.77
C LYS A 46 -22.12 7.96 -6.72
N ASP A 47 -21.41 8.92 -7.31
CA ASP A 47 -20.46 8.70 -8.40
C ASP A 47 -19.03 8.39 -7.92
N GLN A 48 -18.87 7.99 -6.66
CA GLN A 48 -17.56 7.57 -6.13
C GLN A 48 -17.28 6.08 -6.40
N PRO A 49 -16.01 5.65 -6.40
CA PRO A 49 -15.64 4.25 -6.59
C PRO A 49 -16.30 3.32 -5.56
N ASN A 50 -16.66 2.11 -5.97
CA ASN A 50 -17.18 1.11 -5.06
C ASN A 50 -16.11 0.75 -3.99
N PRO A 51 -16.36 0.96 -2.69
CA PRO A 51 -15.38 0.73 -1.63
C PRO A 51 -15.06 -0.76 -1.41
N LYS A 52 -15.94 -1.67 -1.87
CA LYS A 52 -15.67 -3.11 -1.93
C LYS A 52 -14.57 -3.43 -2.95
N ARG A 53 -14.42 -2.56 -3.95
CA ARG A 53 -13.30 -2.50 -4.90
C ARG A 53 -12.32 -1.40 -4.51
N ARG A 54 -12.03 -1.23 -3.22
CA ARG A 54 -10.67 -0.80 -2.88
C ARG A 54 -9.79 -1.83 -3.56
N ASN A 55 -9.07 -1.42 -4.61
CA ASN A 55 -8.23 -2.29 -5.40
C ASN A 55 -7.19 -2.91 -4.46
N TYR A 56 -7.57 -3.96 -3.74
CA TYR A 56 -6.63 -4.89 -3.17
C TYR A 56 -6.12 -5.66 -4.37
N VAL A 57 -5.26 -4.98 -5.15
CA VAL A 57 -4.41 -5.65 -6.10
C VAL A 57 -3.65 -6.61 -5.21
N ARG A 58 -3.96 -7.90 -5.32
CA ARG A 58 -3.11 -8.91 -4.73
C ARG A 58 -1.82 -8.82 -5.53
N HIS A 59 -0.92 -7.98 -5.06
CA HIS A 59 0.38 -7.83 -5.67
C HIS A 59 1.03 -9.21 -5.58
N LYS A 60 1.34 -9.75 -6.77
CA LYS A 60 1.97 -11.06 -6.85
C LYS A 60 3.34 -11.01 -6.21
N GLU A 61 3.93 -9.83 -6.18
CA GLU A 61 5.26 -9.54 -5.67
C GLU A 61 5.20 -8.26 -4.85
N THR A 62 5.95 -8.23 -3.75
CA THR A 62 6.11 -7.06 -2.88
C THR A 62 7.59 -6.87 -2.63
N PHE A 63 8.04 -5.61 -2.63
CA PHE A 63 9.42 -5.24 -2.38
C PHE A 63 9.44 -4.30 -1.17
N ALA A 64 10.00 -4.75 -0.07
CA ALA A 64 10.25 -3.92 1.10
C ALA A 64 11.68 -3.38 1.02
N VAL A 65 11.81 -2.08 0.76
CA VAL A 65 13.11 -1.41 0.88
C VAL A 65 13.31 -1.14 2.37
N VAL A 66 14.39 -1.66 2.94
CA VAL A 66 14.68 -1.62 4.37
C VAL A 66 16.01 -0.93 4.63
N VAL A 67 16.05 -0.11 5.69
CA VAL A 67 17.28 0.52 6.16
C VAL A 67 17.61 0.02 7.56
N LYS A 68 18.86 -0.41 7.74
CA LYS A 68 19.37 -1.00 8.99
C LYS A 68 20.61 -0.23 9.45
N LYS A 69 20.79 -0.09 10.77
CA LYS A 69 22.04 0.47 11.35
C LYS A 69 23.20 -0.50 11.25
N GLU A 70 22.92 -1.78 11.45
CA GLU A 70 23.90 -2.86 11.39
C GLU A 70 23.37 -3.99 10.52
N ASP A 71 24.23 -4.57 9.69
CA ASP A 71 23.89 -5.65 8.75
C ASP A 71 23.32 -6.89 9.44
N TRP A 72 23.91 -7.24 10.58
CA TRP A 72 23.61 -8.47 11.31
C TRP A 72 22.35 -8.40 12.16
N MET A 73 21.69 -7.24 12.22
CA MET A 73 20.48 -7.04 13.03
C MET A 73 19.22 -7.15 12.18
N ASP A 74 18.21 -7.86 12.71
CA ASP A 74 16.86 -7.88 12.14
C ASP A 74 16.08 -6.56 12.41
N GLU A 75 16.68 -5.63 13.15
CA GLU A 75 16.07 -4.34 13.47
C GLU A 75 16.12 -3.40 12.27
N VAL A 76 14.93 -3.06 11.78
CA VAL A 76 14.73 -2.11 10.68
C VAL A 76 14.45 -0.74 11.28
N GLU A 77 15.28 0.25 10.95
CA GLU A 77 15.07 1.63 11.39
C GLU A 77 13.86 2.24 10.70
N TYR A 78 13.77 2.03 9.39
CA TYR A 78 12.60 2.37 8.60
C TYR A 78 12.55 1.53 7.33
N SER A 79 11.34 1.37 6.80
CA SER A 79 11.10 0.64 5.56
C SER A 79 9.90 1.22 4.83
N ASP A 80 9.87 1.02 3.52
CA ASP A 80 8.68 1.24 2.70
C ASP A 80 8.45 0.04 1.78
N THR A 81 7.19 -0.23 1.46
CA THR A 81 6.80 -1.35 0.61
C THR A 81 6.22 -0.85 -0.69
N VAL A 82 6.88 -1.21 -1.78
CA VAL A 82 6.45 -0.91 -3.14
C VAL A 82 6.10 -2.21 -3.87
N TYR A 83 5.49 -2.06 -5.04
CA TYR A 83 4.89 -3.16 -5.79
C TYR A 83 5.41 -3.30 -7.22
N ASP A 84 6.35 -2.45 -7.60
CA ASP A 84 7.05 -2.47 -8.87
C ASP A 84 8.56 -2.62 -8.59
N GLU A 85 9.22 -3.46 -9.38
CA GLU A 85 10.65 -3.75 -9.22
C GLU A 85 11.51 -2.50 -9.48
N SER A 86 11.18 -1.72 -10.53
CA SER A 86 11.95 -0.52 -10.88
C SER A 86 11.79 0.56 -9.81
N GLU A 87 10.57 0.72 -9.29
CA GLU A 87 10.30 1.62 -8.15
C GLU A 87 11.12 1.24 -6.92
N ALA A 88 11.24 -0.06 -6.62
CA ALA A 88 12.04 -0.54 -5.50
C ALA A 88 13.53 -0.20 -5.68
N MET A 89 14.07 -0.42 -6.87
CA MET A 89 15.47 -0.12 -7.19
C MET A 89 15.77 1.39 -7.12
N GLU A 90 14.87 2.22 -7.66
CA GLU A 90 14.99 3.69 -7.60
C GLU A 90 14.98 4.18 -6.15
N LEU A 91 14.06 3.65 -5.32
CA LEU A 91 13.95 4.00 -3.91
C LEU A 91 15.19 3.55 -3.12
N ALA A 92 15.66 2.32 -3.34
CA ALA A 92 16.85 1.79 -2.68
C ALA A 92 18.10 2.59 -3.05
N GLN A 93 18.25 2.97 -4.34
CA GLN A 93 19.35 3.83 -4.76
C GLN A 93 19.27 5.21 -4.08
N LYS A 94 18.09 5.83 -4.04
CA LYS A 94 17.90 7.11 -3.35
C LYS A 94 18.31 7.01 -1.88
N TRP A 95 17.82 6.01 -1.16
CA TRP A 95 18.11 5.87 0.26
C TRP A 95 19.57 5.50 0.53
N ALA A 96 20.19 4.70 -0.35
CA ALA A 96 21.62 4.43 -0.29
C ALA A 96 22.46 5.71 -0.41
N GLU A 97 22.04 6.68 -1.24
CA GLU A 97 22.71 7.99 -1.37
C GLU A 97 22.48 8.89 -0.16
N GLU A 98 21.28 8.87 0.42
CA GLU A 98 20.89 9.67 1.58
C GLU A 98 21.48 9.13 2.90
N HIS A 99 21.67 7.81 2.99
CA HIS A 99 22.06 7.09 4.21
C HIS A 99 23.33 6.25 4.02
N LYS A 100 24.41 6.90 3.57
CA LYS A 100 25.67 6.24 3.20
C LYS A 100 26.31 5.38 4.31
N GLU A 101 26.09 5.74 5.57
CA GLU A 101 26.63 5.02 6.73
C GLU A 101 25.74 3.83 7.18
N MET A 102 24.55 3.69 6.59
CA MET A 102 23.60 2.63 6.93
C MET A 102 23.71 1.48 5.92
N TYR A 103 22.90 0.44 6.16
CA TYR A 103 22.74 -0.68 5.23
C TYR A 103 21.35 -0.59 4.60
N VAL A 104 21.29 -0.70 3.28
CA VAL A 104 20.05 -0.60 2.51
C VAL A 104 19.86 -1.88 1.71
N TYR A 105 18.71 -2.53 1.91
CA TYR A 105 18.35 -3.76 1.22
C TYR A 105 16.96 -3.66 0.61
N ILE A 106 16.69 -4.51 -0.38
CA ILE A 106 15.34 -4.74 -0.89
C ILE A 106 14.96 -6.18 -0.60
N GLU A 107 14.09 -6.38 0.38
CA GLU A 107 13.50 -7.69 0.68
C GLU A 107 12.32 -7.95 -0.26
N TYR A 108 12.35 -9.06 -0.98
CA TYR A 108 11.33 -9.45 -1.95
C TYR A 108 10.50 -10.62 -1.44
N HIS A 109 9.21 -10.61 -1.75
CA HIS A 109 8.31 -11.73 -1.53
C HIS A 109 7.33 -11.91 -2.68
N ARG A 110 7.19 -13.15 -3.17
CA ARG A 110 6.22 -13.54 -4.20
C ARG A 110 5.13 -14.43 -3.64
N ALA A 111 3.89 -13.96 -3.76
CA ALA A 111 2.71 -14.58 -3.20
C ALA A 111 2.23 -15.83 -3.92
N SER A 112 2.69 -16.10 -5.15
CA SER A 112 2.25 -17.27 -5.94
C SER A 112 2.81 -18.59 -5.42
N ASP A 113 4.05 -18.58 -4.94
CA ASP A 113 4.80 -19.74 -4.46
C ASP A 113 5.38 -19.54 -3.05
N GLY A 114 5.25 -18.34 -2.48
CA GLY A 114 5.77 -17.99 -1.16
C GLY A 114 7.28 -17.74 -1.17
N GLN A 115 7.89 -17.56 -2.34
CA GLN A 115 9.33 -17.29 -2.45
C GLN A 115 9.68 -15.98 -1.74
N LYS A 116 10.81 -15.99 -1.03
CA LYS A 116 11.41 -14.82 -0.38
C LYS A 116 12.89 -14.75 -0.69
N GLY A 117 13.45 -13.54 -0.71
CA GLY A 117 14.86 -13.28 -0.96
C GLY A 117 15.13 -11.79 -1.02
N TYR A 118 16.17 -11.41 -1.75
CA TYR A 118 16.58 -10.03 -1.95
C TYR A 118 16.60 -9.67 -3.43
N LEU A 119 16.30 -8.41 -3.72
CA LEU A 119 16.56 -7.79 -5.02
C LEU A 119 17.85 -6.96 -4.90
N ASN A 120 18.91 -7.47 -5.52
CA ASN A 120 20.22 -6.83 -5.58
C ASN A 120 20.37 -6.09 -6.92
N PRO A 121 21.39 -5.22 -7.07
CA PRO A 121 21.69 -4.58 -8.35
C PRO A 121 21.94 -5.58 -9.50
N SER A 122 22.43 -6.78 -9.16
CA SER A 122 22.72 -7.89 -10.08
C SER A 122 21.51 -8.77 -10.40
N GLY A 123 20.41 -8.64 -9.65
CA GLY A 123 19.20 -9.46 -9.78
C GLY A 123 18.74 -10.06 -8.45
N TYR A 124 17.94 -11.12 -8.52
CA TYR A 124 17.37 -11.80 -7.35
C TYR A 124 18.34 -12.81 -6.73
N ASP A 125 18.49 -12.78 -5.41
CA ASP A 125 19.33 -13.73 -4.65
C ASP A 125 18.71 -14.08 -3.28
N LEU A 126 19.23 -15.10 -2.62
CA LEU A 126 18.92 -15.44 -1.21
C LEU A 126 19.70 -14.57 -0.22
N SER A 127 20.85 -14.02 -0.62
CA SER A 127 21.63 -13.06 0.17
C SER A 127 21.46 -11.63 -0.36
N GLY A 128 21.26 -10.67 0.54
CA GLY A 128 21.17 -9.26 0.20
C GLY A 128 22.54 -8.63 -0.02
N GLU A 129 22.67 -7.84 -1.07
CA GLU A 129 23.78 -6.91 -1.27
C GLU A 129 23.37 -5.54 -0.70
N ASP A 130 24.27 -4.91 0.07
CA ASP A 130 24.02 -3.58 0.61
C ASP A 130 24.11 -2.54 -0.52
N TRP A 131 22.98 -1.92 -0.83
CA TRP A 131 22.87 -0.90 -1.86
C TRP A 131 23.68 0.37 -1.54
N ALA A 132 23.98 0.61 -0.25
CA ALA A 132 24.80 1.73 0.21
C ALA A 132 26.31 1.48 0.10
N ASP A 133 26.76 0.24 -0.09
CA ASP A 133 28.20 -0.13 -0.07
C ASP A 133 29.04 0.69 -1.06
N LYS A 134 28.49 0.98 -2.24
CA LYS A 134 29.16 1.80 -3.28
C LYS A 134 29.34 3.28 -2.92
N TYR A 135 28.71 3.76 -1.84
CA TYR A 135 28.79 5.14 -1.37
C TYR A 135 29.60 5.29 -0.06
N LYS A 136 30.08 4.18 0.51
CA LYS A 136 30.91 4.15 1.73
C LYS A 136 32.36 4.53 1.45
#